data_AF-A0A0C3N1J7-F1
#
_entry.id   AF-A0A0C3N1J7-F1
#
_cell.length_a   1.000
_cell.length_b   1.000
_cell.length_c   1.000
_cell.angle_alpha   90.00
_cell.angle_beta   90.00
_cell.angle_gamma   90.00
#
_symmetry.space_group_name_H-M   'P 1'
#
loop_
_entity.id
_entity.type
_entity.pdbx_description
1 polymer ?
#
loop_
_entity_poly.entity_id
_entity_poly.type
_entity_poly.pdbx_seq_one_letter_code
_entity_poly.pdbx_strand_id
1 'polypeptide(L)'
;MKPSLVLLVGMLLAHGHAAAQVAPPAIGDRVGDYASIRTWHEQYLATSPGQRGRVEALRQIVRSGSLGERGLQRIFQNFEGRMAIDPSIPGVEKTARLLASSNRAQVKGHTRELLYAIGIHDDGRNSLIEMSRKLDRPWGKTDADIVLRNHRTGLYGRIEVKNYSLRSQITNEAKLTAQMGKMAREARLTGQPQFWINRHGITPQLRRYAARSGILTLDKVGTGQRLPAGTQSFDQALAKMDARFMRVAQRRAIFGGTMIGFGVVLLTESLPETWAAVQGLSDPNQPADWSRLGSAGSYSVAGAGMIVSGSALSFAPRFAEATQGRLYAFGKLGGAFSVAALGAGVAIDISRYRNGAISAEELWRRAANASSVAAGGTTGAWLGGSITAVATANPALAAAGGIAGGLLGTSIMTYAGGVILDQKMEAARQRHDQAFGESVYRRYGLASTLPDAST
;
A
#
# COMPACT_ATOMS: atom_id res chain seq x y z
N MET A 1 -56.45 -8.98 -60.76
CA MET A 1 -56.11 -9.23 -59.34
C MET A 1 -54.59 -9.38 -59.27
N LYS A 2 -53.73 -8.59 -58.62
CA LYS A 2 -53.79 -7.50 -57.63
C LYS A 2 -52.49 -6.67 -57.80
N PRO A 3 -52.51 -5.34 -57.87
CA PRO A 3 -51.38 -4.49 -57.51
C PRO A 3 -51.77 -3.69 -56.26
N SER A 4 -51.86 -4.35 -55.11
CA SER A 4 -52.24 -3.66 -53.86
C SER A 4 -51.45 -4.12 -52.64
N LEU A 5 -50.44 -4.98 -52.82
CA LEU A 5 -49.62 -5.46 -51.70
C LEU A 5 -48.26 -4.77 -51.58
N VAL A 6 -47.77 -4.13 -52.64
CA VAL A 6 -46.43 -3.51 -52.63
C VAL A 6 -46.44 -2.10 -52.01
N LEU A 7 -47.57 -1.39 -52.02
CA LEU A 7 -47.65 -0.05 -51.43
C LEU A 7 -47.75 -0.04 -49.89
N LEU A 8 -48.20 -1.13 -49.27
CA LEU A 8 -48.37 -1.18 -47.82
C LEU A 8 -47.06 -1.47 -47.06
N VAL A 9 -46.11 -2.16 -47.69
CA VAL A 9 -44.79 -2.45 -47.09
C VAL A 9 -43.85 -1.25 -47.18
N GLY A 10 -44.02 -0.39 -48.19
CA GLY A 10 -43.27 0.87 -48.31
C GLY A 10 -43.63 1.94 -47.27
N MET A 11 -44.91 2.02 -46.86
CA MET A 11 -45.34 3.00 -45.83
C MET A 11 -45.05 2.55 -44.39
N LEU A 12 -44.89 1.24 -44.13
CA LEU A 12 -44.50 0.71 -42.82
C LEU A 12 -42.98 0.77 -42.58
N LEU A 13 -42.16 0.87 -43.62
CA LEU A 13 -40.70 1.03 -43.49
C LEU A 13 -40.23 2.50 -43.44
N ALA A 14 -41.10 3.46 -43.73
CA ALA A 14 -40.80 4.89 -43.61
C ALA A 14 -41.13 5.49 -42.22
N HIS A 15 -41.69 4.70 -41.30
CA HIS A 15 -42.06 5.14 -39.94
C HIS A 15 -41.09 4.66 -38.83
N GLY A 16 -39.94 4.09 -39.19
CA GLY A 16 -38.88 3.72 -38.25
C GLY A 16 -37.71 4.69 -38.33
N HIS A 17 -37.46 5.45 -37.26
CA HIS A 17 -36.37 6.43 -37.02
C HIS A 17 -36.70 7.92 -37.15
N ALA A 18 -37.96 8.31 -37.03
CA ALA A 18 -38.24 9.51 -36.23
C ALA A 18 -38.19 9.08 -34.76
N ALA A 19 -36.98 8.84 -34.24
CA ALA A 19 -36.80 8.89 -32.79
C ALA A 19 -37.23 10.30 -32.41
N ALA A 20 -38.43 10.43 -31.85
CA ALA A 20 -38.84 11.65 -31.20
C ALA A 20 -37.65 12.01 -30.29
N GLN A 21 -36.95 13.08 -30.64
CA GLN A 21 -36.05 13.75 -29.71
C GLN A 21 -36.99 14.27 -28.63
N VAL A 22 -37.33 13.38 -27.69
CA VAL A 22 -38.02 13.75 -26.46
C VAL A 22 -37.11 14.82 -25.87
N ALA A 23 -37.58 16.06 -25.92
CA ALA A 23 -36.84 17.17 -25.37
C ALA A 23 -36.42 16.75 -23.96
N PRO A 24 -35.12 16.82 -23.62
CA PRO A 24 -34.68 16.38 -22.33
C PRO A 24 -35.52 17.09 -21.26
N PRO A 25 -35.94 16.38 -20.20
CA PRO A 25 -36.80 16.97 -19.18
C PRO A 25 -36.16 18.27 -18.69
N ALA A 26 -36.91 19.36 -18.65
CA ALA A 26 -36.38 20.62 -18.15
C ALA A 26 -36.07 20.46 -16.65
N ILE A 27 -34.86 20.81 -16.25
CA ILE A 27 -34.60 21.16 -14.85
C ILE A 27 -35.44 22.42 -14.61
N GLY A 28 -36.46 22.34 -13.75
CA GLY A 28 -37.25 23.52 -13.41
C GLY A 28 -36.36 24.65 -12.86
N ASP A 29 -36.78 25.91 -13.01
CA ASP A 29 -35.96 27.11 -12.78
C ASP A 29 -35.33 27.23 -11.38
N ARG A 30 -35.80 26.44 -10.41
CA ARG A 30 -35.10 26.14 -9.15
C ARG A 30 -35.49 24.74 -8.68
N VAL A 31 -34.74 23.71 -9.08
CA VAL A 31 -34.99 22.37 -8.55
C VAL A 31 -34.54 22.30 -7.09
N GLY A 32 -35.54 22.19 -6.21
CA GLY A 32 -35.44 21.95 -4.78
C GLY A 32 -34.91 20.56 -4.46
N ASP A 33 -34.20 20.45 -3.34
CA ASP A 33 -33.63 19.25 -2.73
C ASP A 33 -32.82 18.27 -3.63
N TYR A 34 -31.91 17.52 -3.01
CA TYR A 34 -31.03 16.60 -3.71
C TYR A 34 -31.78 15.44 -4.41
N ALA A 35 -32.96 15.06 -3.91
CA ALA A 35 -33.71 13.93 -4.45
C ALA A 35 -34.26 14.27 -5.84
N SER A 36 -34.79 15.48 -6.02
CA SER A 36 -35.33 15.92 -7.30
C SER A 36 -34.26 16.02 -8.39
N ILE A 37 -33.08 16.57 -8.07
CA ILE A 37 -31.93 16.62 -8.99
C ILE A 37 -31.48 15.22 -9.39
N ARG A 38 -31.48 14.28 -8.44
CA ARG A 38 -31.14 12.89 -8.71
C ARG A 38 -32.13 12.23 -9.65
N THR A 39 -33.42 12.35 -9.38
CA THR A 39 -34.49 11.79 -10.23
C THR A 39 -34.42 12.35 -11.64
N TRP A 40 -34.29 13.68 -11.77
CA TRP A 40 -34.12 14.33 -13.08
C TRP A 40 -32.88 13.78 -13.81
N HIS A 41 -31.75 13.67 -13.13
CA HIS A 41 -30.51 13.20 -13.75
C HIS A 41 -30.62 11.75 -14.23
N GLU A 42 -31.25 10.88 -13.43
CA GLU A 42 -31.52 9.49 -13.83
C GLU A 42 -32.47 9.43 -15.05
N GLN A 43 -33.51 10.27 -15.11
CA GLN A 43 -34.41 10.38 -16.26
C GLN A 43 -33.72 10.94 -17.51
N TYR A 44 -32.88 11.97 -17.36
CA TYR A 44 -32.11 12.55 -18.46
C TYR A 44 -31.14 11.51 -19.05
N LEU A 45 -30.44 10.74 -18.21
CA LEU A 45 -29.52 9.72 -18.69
C LEU A 45 -30.23 8.52 -19.32
N ALA A 46 -31.49 8.25 -18.99
CA ALA A 46 -32.29 7.23 -19.66
C ALA A 46 -32.56 7.59 -21.14
N THR A 47 -32.68 8.88 -21.47
CA THR A 47 -32.90 9.35 -22.84
C THR A 47 -31.62 9.76 -23.56
N SER A 48 -30.58 10.16 -22.81
CA SER A 48 -29.28 10.61 -23.34
C SER A 48 -28.08 9.95 -22.63
N PRO A 49 -27.88 8.62 -22.78
CA PRO A 49 -26.90 7.87 -21.98
C PRO A 49 -25.43 8.06 -22.41
N GLY A 50 -25.21 8.61 -23.61
CA GLY A 50 -23.87 8.78 -24.19
C GLY A 50 -23.04 9.87 -23.51
N GLN A 51 -21.74 9.88 -23.78
CA GLN A 51 -20.78 10.79 -23.12
C GLN A 51 -21.18 12.27 -23.22
N ARG A 52 -21.61 12.71 -24.41
CA ARG A 52 -22.07 14.09 -24.61
C ARG A 52 -23.29 14.42 -23.76
N GLY A 53 -24.25 13.50 -23.67
CA GLY A 53 -25.44 13.65 -22.83
C GLY A 53 -25.07 13.74 -21.36
N ARG A 54 -24.20 12.85 -20.88
CA ARG A 54 -23.70 12.89 -19.50
C ARG A 54 -23.02 14.23 -19.17
N VAL A 55 -22.12 14.71 -20.02
CA VAL A 55 -21.45 16.01 -19.81
C VAL A 55 -22.46 17.16 -19.82
N GLU A 56 -23.44 17.14 -20.72
CA GLU A 56 -24.52 18.14 -20.70
C GLU A 56 -25.34 18.08 -19.42
N ALA A 57 -25.61 16.88 -18.89
CA ALA A 57 -26.28 16.73 -17.62
C ALA A 57 -25.50 17.37 -16.46
N LEU A 58 -24.16 17.22 -16.43
CA LEU A 58 -23.31 17.93 -15.47
C LEU A 58 -23.43 19.46 -15.61
N ARG A 59 -23.43 19.98 -16.84
CA ARG A 59 -23.58 21.42 -17.09
C ARG A 59 -24.90 21.94 -16.55
N GLN A 60 -26.01 21.24 -16.84
CA GLN A 60 -27.34 21.61 -16.37
C GLN A 60 -27.44 21.58 -14.84
N ILE A 61 -26.86 20.58 -14.18
CA ILE A 61 -26.78 20.51 -12.70
C ILE A 61 -26.05 21.72 -12.11
N VAL A 62 -24.92 22.14 -12.70
CA VAL A 62 -24.19 23.30 -12.20
C VAL A 62 -24.98 24.59 -12.44
N ARG A 63 -25.63 24.73 -13.60
CA ARG A 63 -26.48 25.89 -13.95
C ARG A 63 -27.65 26.05 -12.99
N SER A 64 -28.28 24.94 -12.61
CA SER A 64 -29.45 24.95 -11.73
C SER A 64 -29.12 25.22 -10.27
N GLY A 65 -27.87 24.98 -9.87
CA GLY A 65 -27.38 25.16 -8.51
C GLY A 65 -26.95 26.58 -8.16
N SER A 66 -26.47 26.74 -6.93
CA SER A 66 -25.99 28.04 -6.41
C SER A 66 -24.75 28.62 -7.11
N LEU A 67 -24.05 27.82 -7.92
CA LEU A 67 -22.92 28.25 -8.74
C LEU A 67 -23.39 28.97 -10.01
N GLY A 68 -24.52 28.54 -10.58
CA GLY A 68 -25.12 29.09 -11.78
C GLY A 68 -24.24 29.03 -13.03
N GLU A 69 -24.70 29.69 -14.10
CA GLU A 69 -23.96 29.81 -15.37
C GLU A 69 -22.57 30.41 -15.18
N ARG A 70 -22.44 31.43 -14.32
CA ARG A 70 -21.13 32.05 -14.02
C ARG A 70 -20.16 31.05 -13.40
N GLY A 71 -20.62 30.19 -12.50
CA GLY A 71 -19.79 29.14 -11.90
C GLY A 71 -19.41 28.07 -12.92
N LEU A 72 -20.36 27.65 -13.77
CA LEU A 72 -20.08 26.72 -14.86
C LEU A 72 -18.97 27.23 -15.78
N GLN A 73 -19.05 28.49 -16.21
CA GLN A 73 -18.07 29.09 -17.12
C GLN A 73 -16.73 29.39 -16.42
N ARG A 74 -16.74 29.97 -15.22
CA ARG A 74 -15.49 30.45 -14.58
C ARG A 74 -14.75 29.39 -13.76
N ILE A 75 -15.46 28.44 -13.16
CA ILE A 75 -14.87 27.41 -12.30
C ILE A 75 -14.62 26.14 -13.09
N PHE A 76 -15.62 25.68 -13.85
CA PHE A 76 -15.57 24.41 -14.56
C PHE A 76 -15.29 24.56 -16.06
N GLN A 77 -15.26 25.77 -16.61
CA GLN A 77 -15.05 26.03 -18.05
C GLN A 77 -15.90 25.11 -18.93
N ASN A 78 -17.19 24.99 -18.60
CA ASN A 78 -18.15 24.12 -19.29
C ASN A 78 -17.78 22.62 -19.32
N PHE A 79 -16.88 22.16 -18.44
CA PHE A 79 -16.29 20.81 -18.49
C PHE A 79 -15.61 20.50 -19.81
N GLU A 80 -14.88 21.48 -20.36
CA GLU A 80 -14.16 21.37 -21.63
C GLU A 80 -12.64 21.57 -21.45
N GLY A 81 -11.87 21.10 -22.44
CA GLY A 81 -10.41 21.20 -22.42
C GLY A 81 -9.80 20.57 -21.17
N ARG A 82 -8.94 21.32 -20.46
CA ARG A 82 -8.31 20.88 -19.21
C ARG A 82 -9.28 20.71 -18.03
N MET A 83 -10.52 21.16 -18.19
CA MET A 83 -11.58 20.99 -17.20
C MET A 83 -12.53 19.85 -17.54
N ALA A 84 -12.27 19.13 -18.62
CA ALA A 84 -13.02 17.93 -18.97
C ALA A 84 -12.84 16.86 -17.91
N ILE A 85 -13.92 16.11 -17.69
CA ILE A 85 -13.91 14.91 -16.84
C ILE A 85 -14.87 13.91 -17.44
N ASP A 86 -14.47 12.64 -17.44
CA ASP A 86 -15.35 11.56 -17.83
C ASP A 86 -16.43 11.31 -16.74
N PRO A 87 -17.72 11.60 -17.03
CA PRO A 87 -18.79 11.36 -16.07
C PRO A 87 -19.04 9.89 -15.75
N SER A 88 -18.62 8.98 -16.63
CA SER A 88 -18.83 7.55 -16.44
C SER A 88 -17.96 6.97 -15.32
N ILE A 89 -16.92 7.70 -14.90
CA ILE A 89 -16.09 7.32 -13.76
C ILE A 89 -16.97 7.29 -12.49
N PRO A 90 -17.00 6.17 -11.75
CA PRO A 90 -17.84 6.02 -10.58
C PRO A 90 -17.69 7.18 -9.59
N GLY A 91 -18.82 7.75 -9.19
CA GLY A 91 -18.89 8.85 -8.22
C GLY A 91 -18.83 10.25 -8.81
N VAL A 92 -18.34 10.46 -10.04
CA VAL A 92 -18.26 11.81 -10.66
C VAL A 92 -19.63 12.46 -10.75
N GLU A 93 -20.60 11.78 -11.36
CA GLU A 93 -21.98 12.29 -11.48
C GLU A 93 -22.65 12.49 -10.11
N LYS A 94 -22.36 11.62 -9.12
CA LYS A 94 -22.88 11.78 -7.75
C LYS A 94 -22.33 13.06 -7.11
N THR A 95 -21.03 13.31 -7.22
CA THR A 95 -20.39 14.52 -6.69
C THR A 95 -20.87 15.75 -7.43
N ALA A 96 -21.08 15.67 -8.76
CA ALA A 96 -21.66 16.75 -9.55
C ALA A 96 -23.08 17.11 -9.08
N ARG A 97 -23.97 16.12 -8.86
CA ARG A 97 -25.33 16.36 -8.32
C ARG A 97 -25.33 17.13 -6.99
N LEU A 98 -24.32 16.89 -6.14
CA LEU A 98 -24.20 17.60 -4.86
C LEU A 98 -23.82 19.09 -5.00
N LEU A 99 -23.40 19.54 -6.19
CA LEU A 99 -23.17 20.96 -6.48
C LEU A 99 -24.46 21.78 -6.54
N ALA A 100 -25.59 21.13 -6.79
CA ALA A 100 -26.91 21.76 -6.78
C ALA A 100 -27.57 21.73 -5.38
N SER A 101 -26.86 21.28 -4.33
CA SER A 101 -27.33 21.35 -2.94
C SER A 101 -27.61 22.79 -2.50
N SER A 102 -28.64 22.98 -1.68
CA SER A 102 -28.93 24.25 -1.01
C SER A 102 -27.91 24.59 0.08
N ASN A 103 -27.14 23.61 0.57
CA ASN A 103 -26.12 23.81 1.58
C ASN A 103 -24.80 24.32 0.97
N ARG A 104 -24.53 25.61 1.14
CA ARG A 104 -23.30 26.27 0.64
C ARG A 104 -22.00 25.60 1.10
N ALA A 105 -21.97 25.01 2.29
CA ALA A 105 -20.77 24.30 2.78
C ALA A 105 -20.54 23.00 2.01
N GLN A 106 -21.62 22.26 1.69
CA GLN A 106 -21.55 21.05 0.84
C GLN A 106 -21.10 21.42 -0.57
N VAL A 107 -21.69 22.44 -1.18
CA VAL A 107 -21.30 22.91 -2.53
C VAL A 107 -19.81 23.25 -2.56
N LYS A 108 -19.31 24.06 -1.62
CA LYS A 108 -17.86 24.36 -1.50
C LYS A 108 -16.99 23.12 -1.26
N GLY A 109 -17.54 22.10 -0.60
CA GLY A 109 -16.93 20.79 -0.41
C GLY A 109 -16.70 20.08 -1.74
N HIS A 110 -17.81 19.77 -2.41
CA HIS A 110 -17.84 18.97 -3.63
C HIS A 110 -17.29 19.71 -4.84
N THR A 111 -17.36 21.05 -4.91
CA THR A 111 -16.65 21.82 -5.94
C THR A 111 -15.15 21.53 -5.89
N ARG A 112 -14.55 21.50 -4.70
CA ARG A 112 -13.11 21.25 -4.55
C ARG A 112 -12.75 19.80 -4.82
N GLU A 113 -13.55 18.86 -4.33
CA GLU A 113 -13.39 17.43 -4.63
C GLU A 113 -13.42 17.19 -6.14
N LEU A 114 -14.39 17.77 -6.86
CA LEU A 114 -14.51 17.66 -8.31
C LEU A 114 -13.36 18.35 -9.05
N LEU A 115 -12.91 19.52 -8.60
CA LEU A 115 -11.74 20.19 -9.19
C LEU A 115 -10.44 19.38 -9.02
N TYR A 116 -10.27 18.70 -7.88
CA TYR A 116 -9.14 17.77 -7.73
C TYR A 116 -9.28 16.53 -8.61
N ALA A 117 -10.49 15.99 -8.75
CA ALA A 117 -10.75 14.87 -9.64
C ALA A 117 -10.49 15.22 -11.12
N ILE A 118 -10.96 16.38 -11.57
CA ILE A 118 -10.65 16.95 -12.90
C ILE A 118 -9.14 17.08 -13.07
N GLY A 119 -8.45 17.70 -12.10
CA GLY A 119 -7.00 17.86 -12.18
C GLY A 119 -6.25 16.53 -12.24
N ILE A 120 -6.72 15.49 -11.55
CA ILE A 120 -6.14 14.14 -11.63
C ILE A 120 -6.40 13.51 -13.00
N HIS A 121 -7.61 13.71 -13.55
CA HIS A 121 -8.02 13.15 -14.84
C HIS A 121 -7.25 13.78 -16.02
N ASP A 122 -6.99 15.09 -15.97
CA ASP A 122 -6.26 15.85 -17.01
C ASP A 122 -4.73 15.66 -16.93
N ASP A 123 -4.18 15.43 -15.73
CA ASP A 123 -2.74 15.44 -15.46
C ASP A 123 -1.91 14.33 -16.14
N GLY A 124 -2.53 13.22 -16.52
CA GLY A 124 -1.86 12.12 -17.23
C GLY A 124 -0.86 11.28 -16.42
N ARG A 125 -0.42 11.71 -15.21
CA ARG A 125 0.40 10.86 -14.30
C ARG A 125 -0.44 9.82 -13.59
N ASN A 126 -1.74 10.08 -13.42
CA ASN A 126 -2.65 9.25 -12.67
C ASN A 126 -3.99 9.06 -13.40
N SER A 127 -4.59 7.89 -13.28
CA SER A 127 -5.99 7.66 -13.64
C SER A 127 -6.88 7.94 -12.44
N LEU A 128 -7.94 8.72 -12.63
CA LEU A 128 -9.05 8.78 -11.68
C LEU A 128 -9.84 7.47 -11.76
N ILE A 129 -9.98 6.77 -10.63
CA ILE A 129 -10.65 5.46 -10.56
C ILE A 129 -12.07 5.60 -10.06
N GLU A 130 -12.26 6.35 -8.97
CA GLU A 130 -13.55 6.51 -8.32
C GLU A 130 -13.55 7.71 -7.38
N MET A 131 -14.70 8.35 -7.22
CA MET A 131 -14.95 9.40 -6.24
C MET A 131 -15.93 8.93 -5.17
N SER A 132 -15.79 9.45 -3.95
CA SER A 132 -16.74 9.24 -2.86
C SER A 132 -17.05 7.75 -2.61
N ARG A 133 -16.03 6.89 -2.68
CA ARG A 133 -16.13 5.44 -2.47
C ARG A 133 -16.46 5.14 -1.02
N LYS A 134 -17.55 4.43 -0.78
CA LYS A 134 -17.87 3.90 0.56
C LYS A 134 -16.97 2.73 0.90
N LEU A 135 -16.45 2.71 2.11
CA LEU A 135 -15.61 1.63 2.60
C LEU A 135 -16.14 1.14 3.93
N ASP A 136 -16.71 -0.07 3.88
CA ASP A 136 -17.09 -0.81 5.07
C ASP A 136 -15.91 -1.68 5.52
N ARG A 137 -15.50 -1.49 6.77
CA ARG A 137 -14.31 -2.13 7.36
C ARG A 137 -14.59 -2.51 8.81
N PRO A 138 -13.91 -3.53 9.36
CA PRO A 138 -14.04 -3.91 10.77
C PRO A 138 -13.74 -2.76 11.75
N TRP A 139 -12.88 -1.82 11.36
CA TRP A 139 -12.55 -0.62 12.16
C TRP A 139 -13.45 0.59 11.86
N GLY A 140 -14.63 0.33 11.28
CA GLY A 140 -15.69 1.28 11.02
C GLY A 140 -15.76 1.78 9.60
N LYS A 141 -16.92 2.35 9.27
CA LYS A 141 -17.21 2.94 7.97
C LYS A 141 -16.40 4.21 7.75
N THR A 142 -15.88 4.37 6.54
CA THR A 142 -15.22 5.59 6.05
C THR A 142 -15.53 5.74 4.58
N ASP A 143 -15.43 6.96 4.08
CA ASP A 143 -15.43 7.19 2.64
C ASP A 143 -14.00 7.49 2.17
N ALA A 144 -13.70 7.22 0.91
CA ALA A 144 -12.53 7.75 0.21
C ALA A 144 -13.03 8.81 -0.76
N ASP A 145 -12.61 10.06 -0.57
CA ASP A 145 -13.06 11.15 -1.43
C ASP A 145 -12.61 10.90 -2.88
N ILE A 146 -11.36 10.50 -3.08
CA ILE A 146 -10.84 10.15 -4.41
C ILE A 146 -9.96 8.90 -4.33
N VAL A 147 -10.17 7.98 -5.26
CA VAL A 147 -9.31 6.83 -5.54
C VAL A 147 -8.67 7.04 -6.91
N LEU A 148 -7.37 6.82 -6.98
CA LEU A 148 -6.60 6.98 -8.21
C LEU A 148 -5.58 5.86 -8.38
N ARG A 149 -5.14 5.65 -9.62
CA ARG A 149 -4.06 4.72 -9.97
C ARG A 149 -2.94 5.49 -10.66
N ASN A 150 -1.73 5.38 -10.14
CA ASN A 150 -0.58 6.00 -10.77
C ASN A 150 -0.14 5.18 -12.00
N HIS A 151 0.01 5.83 -13.15
CA HIS A 151 0.32 5.14 -14.41
C HIS A 151 1.71 4.50 -14.39
N ARG A 152 2.70 5.20 -13.84
CA ARG A 152 4.09 4.75 -13.84
C ARG A 152 4.33 3.55 -12.93
N THR A 153 3.75 3.57 -11.73
CA THR A 153 3.97 2.52 -10.73
C THR A 153 2.90 1.43 -10.75
N GLY A 154 1.74 1.68 -11.36
CA GLY A 154 0.57 0.80 -11.29
C GLY A 154 -0.16 0.80 -9.95
N LEU A 155 0.36 1.48 -8.93
CA LEU A 155 -0.19 1.51 -7.58
C LEU A 155 -1.47 2.33 -7.49
N TYR A 156 -2.46 1.77 -6.80
CA TYR A 156 -3.63 2.52 -6.31
C TYR A 156 -3.28 3.34 -5.07
N GLY A 157 -3.88 4.53 -4.96
CA GLY A 157 -3.80 5.38 -3.79
C GLY A 157 -5.11 6.12 -3.52
N ARG A 158 -5.22 6.68 -2.32
CA ARG A 158 -6.46 7.29 -1.82
C ARG A 158 -6.23 8.67 -1.27
N ILE A 159 -7.13 9.59 -1.60
CA ILE A 159 -7.10 10.98 -1.15
C ILE A 159 -8.28 11.24 -0.22
N GLU A 160 -7.97 11.92 0.88
CA GLU A 160 -8.94 12.63 1.72
C GLU A 160 -8.76 14.15 1.53
N VAL A 161 -9.85 14.86 1.28
CA VAL A 161 -9.89 16.26 0.86
C VAL A 161 -10.54 17.15 1.93
N LYS A 162 -9.74 18.03 2.52
CA LYS A 162 -10.16 18.90 3.64
C LYS A 162 -10.09 20.39 3.33
N ASN A 163 -10.84 21.15 4.12
CA ASN A 163 -10.86 22.61 4.14
C ASN A 163 -10.97 23.12 5.58
N TYR A 164 -10.12 22.59 6.46
CA TYR A 164 -10.08 23.01 7.85
C TYR A 164 -9.06 24.12 8.03
N SER A 165 -9.49 25.28 8.53
CA SER A 165 -8.58 26.31 9.02
C SER A 165 -7.74 25.79 10.19
N LEU A 166 -6.61 26.43 10.50
CA LEU A 166 -5.76 26.00 11.62
C LEU A 166 -6.53 25.98 12.95
N ARG A 167 -7.34 27.00 13.23
CA ARG A 167 -8.20 27.04 14.43
C ARG A 167 -9.18 25.86 14.46
N SER A 168 -9.83 25.57 13.33
CA SER A 168 -10.77 24.45 13.25
C SER A 168 -10.07 23.09 13.41
N GLN A 169 -8.82 22.95 12.96
CA GLN A 169 -8.02 21.74 13.19
C GLN A 169 -7.73 21.53 14.68
N ILE A 170 -7.36 22.59 15.40
CA ILE A 170 -7.11 22.52 16.85
C ILE A 170 -8.37 22.05 17.58
N THR A 171 -9.52 22.66 17.30
CA THR A 171 -10.79 22.26 17.92
C THR A 171 -11.22 20.84 17.57
N ASN A 172 -10.84 20.34 16.39
CA ASN A 172 -11.26 19.02 15.89
C ASN A 172 -10.10 18.00 15.86
N GLU A 173 -9.03 18.21 16.62
CA GLU A 173 -7.79 17.44 16.49
C GLU A 173 -8.03 15.94 16.72
N ALA A 174 -8.80 15.58 17.75
CA ALA A 174 -9.14 14.19 18.04
C ALA A 174 -9.88 13.51 16.87
N LYS A 175 -10.86 14.19 16.28
CA LYS A 175 -11.62 13.69 15.12
C LYS A 175 -10.72 13.50 13.90
N LEU A 176 -9.88 14.48 13.59
CA LEU A 176 -8.97 14.41 12.44
C LEU A 176 -7.91 13.32 12.63
N THR A 177 -7.40 13.16 13.85
CA THR A 177 -6.47 12.08 14.22
C THR A 177 -7.13 10.72 14.09
N ALA A 178 -8.37 10.55 14.56
CA ALA A 178 -9.13 9.31 14.41
C ALA A 178 -9.35 8.95 12.92
N GLN A 179 -9.62 9.95 12.08
CA GLN A 179 -9.75 9.75 10.64
C GLN A 179 -8.43 9.32 10.00
N MET A 180 -7.32 10.00 10.32
CA MET A 180 -5.98 9.58 9.88
C MET A 180 -5.64 8.17 10.38
N GLY A 181 -6.06 7.79 11.59
CA GLY A 181 -5.90 6.44 12.11
C GLY A 181 -6.63 5.38 11.27
N LYS A 182 -7.84 5.67 10.77
CA LYS A 182 -8.55 4.79 9.82
C LYS A 182 -7.81 4.68 8.49
N MET A 183 -7.30 5.79 7.95
CA MET A 183 -6.49 5.77 6.72
C MET A 183 -5.22 4.93 6.90
N ALA A 184 -4.54 5.05 8.04
CA ALA A 184 -3.34 4.28 8.35
C ALA A 184 -3.62 2.77 8.43
N ARG A 185 -4.77 2.39 9.01
CA ARG A 185 -5.22 0.99 9.03
C ARG A 185 -5.50 0.46 7.63
N GLU A 186 -6.13 1.26 6.76
CA GLU A 186 -6.29 0.86 5.35
C GLU A 186 -4.93 0.68 4.68
N ALA A 187 -4.00 1.64 4.83
CA ALA A 187 -2.67 1.55 4.26
C ALA A 187 -1.93 0.27 4.70
N ARG A 188 -2.11 -0.15 5.96
CA ARG A 188 -1.53 -1.40 6.47
C ARG A 188 -2.19 -2.64 5.90
N LEU A 189 -3.48 -2.60 5.58
CA LEU A 189 -4.22 -3.70 4.98
C LEU A 189 -3.91 -3.85 3.48
N THR A 190 -4.03 -2.76 2.73
CA THR A 190 -3.98 -2.78 1.25
C THR A 190 -2.61 -2.39 0.70
N GLY A 191 -1.76 -1.78 1.54
CA GLY A 191 -0.48 -1.22 1.14
C GLY A 191 -0.60 0.09 0.35
N GLN A 192 -1.81 0.55 0.03
CA GLN A 192 -2.03 1.71 -0.84
C GLN A 192 -1.55 3.00 -0.16
N PRO A 193 -0.78 3.86 -0.86
CA PRO A 193 -0.45 5.19 -0.37
C PRO A 193 -1.70 6.01 -0.03
N GLN A 194 -1.64 6.71 1.10
CA GLN A 194 -2.71 7.55 1.61
C GLN A 194 -2.28 9.01 1.55
N PHE A 195 -3.17 9.87 1.06
CA PHE A 195 -2.95 11.29 0.88
C PHE A 195 -4.02 12.07 1.63
N TRP A 196 -3.59 13.04 2.42
CA TRP A 196 -4.49 13.95 3.13
C TRP A 196 -4.20 15.36 2.65
N ILE A 197 -5.13 15.92 1.90
CA ILE A 197 -4.98 17.21 1.22
C ILE A 197 -5.83 18.25 1.95
N ASN A 198 -5.27 19.40 2.26
CA ASN A 198 -6.00 20.50 2.86
C ASN A 198 -5.75 21.82 2.14
N ARG A 199 -6.83 22.57 1.93
CA ARG A 199 -6.77 23.91 1.33
C ARG A 199 -5.96 24.90 2.18
N HIS A 200 -5.93 24.70 3.49
CA HIS A 200 -5.19 25.55 4.43
C HIS A 200 -3.91 24.86 4.93
N GLY A 201 -3.11 25.58 5.70
CA GLY A 201 -1.98 25.01 6.44
C GLY A 201 -2.41 23.86 7.36
N ILE A 202 -1.45 23.03 7.79
CA ILE A 202 -1.70 21.91 8.72
C ILE A 202 -0.97 22.15 10.03
N THR A 203 -1.62 21.88 11.16
CA THR A 203 -0.99 22.01 12.48
C THR A 203 0.21 21.04 12.64
N PRO A 204 1.25 21.42 13.40
CA PRO A 204 2.39 20.53 13.65
C PRO A 204 2.01 19.17 14.25
N GLN A 205 1.00 19.14 15.11
CA GLN A 205 0.48 17.93 15.76
C GLN A 205 -0.04 16.93 14.71
N LEU A 206 -0.92 17.39 13.81
CA LEU A 206 -1.50 16.54 12.76
C LEU A 206 -0.43 16.10 11.75
N ARG A 207 0.53 16.96 11.39
CA ARG A 207 1.66 16.57 10.53
C ARG A 207 2.49 15.44 11.16
N ARG A 208 2.85 15.59 12.44
CA ARG A 208 3.62 14.56 13.18
C ARG A 208 2.86 13.24 13.25
N TYR A 209 1.56 13.28 13.52
CA TYR A 209 0.74 12.08 13.53
C TYR A 209 0.68 11.42 12.15
N ALA A 210 0.39 12.19 11.10
CA ALA A 210 0.31 11.68 9.73
C ALA A 210 1.64 11.05 9.27
N ALA A 211 2.77 11.70 9.57
CA ALA A 211 4.10 11.19 9.25
C ALA A 211 4.37 9.82 9.90
N ARG A 212 4.10 9.67 11.20
CA ARG A 212 4.22 8.39 11.93
C ARG A 212 3.28 7.32 11.36
N SER A 213 2.11 7.74 10.89
CA SER A 213 1.10 6.87 10.27
C SER A 213 1.36 6.56 8.79
N GLY A 214 2.42 7.12 8.19
CA GLY A 214 2.77 6.90 6.79
C GLY A 214 1.87 7.61 5.77
N ILE A 215 1.08 8.59 6.21
CA ILE A 215 0.17 9.38 5.39
C ILE A 215 0.91 10.62 4.87
N LEU A 216 0.86 10.86 3.57
CA LEU A 216 1.41 12.09 2.99
C LEU A 216 0.39 13.22 3.17
N THR A 217 0.80 14.28 3.86
CA THR A 217 -0.01 15.49 4.01
C THR A 217 0.40 16.54 2.98
N LEU A 218 -0.59 17.19 2.38
CA LEU A 218 -0.42 18.28 1.41
C LEU A 218 -1.21 19.49 1.92
N ASP A 219 -0.53 20.57 2.29
CA ASP A 219 -1.13 21.74 2.91
C ASP A 219 -1.16 22.95 1.97
N LYS A 220 -2.07 23.90 2.22
CA LYS A 220 -2.20 25.11 1.39
C LYS A 220 -2.36 24.79 -0.11
N VAL A 221 -3.15 23.77 -0.47
CA VAL A 221 -3.34 23.36 -1.87
C VAL A 221 -4.48 24.14 -2.52
N GLY A 222 -4.23 24.71 -3.70
CA GLY A 222 -5.22 25.44 -4.50
C GLY A 222 -5.31 24.97 -5.96
N THR A 223 -6.50 25.09 -6.55
CA THR A 223 -6.84 24.69 -7.93
C THR A 223 -7.11 25.86 -8.88
N GLY A 224 -6.96 27.10 -8.43
CA GLY A 224 -7.23 28.30 -9.23
C GLY A 224 -6.03 28.73 -10.09
N GLN A 225 -6.30 29.48 -11.15
CA GLN A 225 -5.25 30.06 -12.03
C GLN A 225 -4.35 31.06 -11.32
N ARG A 226 -4.91 31.83 -10.37
CA ARG A 226 -4.15 32.76 -9.50
C ARG A 226 -4.22 32.25 -8.07
N LEU A 227 -3.06 31.95 -7.51
CA LEU A 227 -2.93 31.41 -6.15
C LEU A 227 -2.39 32.48 -5.21
N PRO A 228 -2.90 32.57 -3.96
CA PRO A 228 -2.31 33.44 -2.95
C PRO A 228 -0.85 33.08 -2.69
N ALA A 229 -0.04 34.07 -2.29
CA ALA A 229 1.34 33.84 -1.90
C ALA A 229 1.47 32.71 -0.85
N GLY A 230 2.41 31.80 -1.08
CA GLY A 230 2.64 30.65 -0.19
C GLY A 230 1.60 29.51 -0.28
N THR A 231 0.68 29.56 -1.25
CA THR A 231 -0.23 28.45 -1.61
C THR A 231 0.43 27.61 -2.69
N GLN A 232 0.46 26.27 -2.53
CA GLN A 232 0.98 25.38 -3.55
C GLN A 232 -0.11 25.08 -4.60
N SER A 233 0.29 24.96 -5.86
CA SER A 233 -0.62 24.54 -6.92
C SER A 233 -0.99 23.08 -6.76
N PHE A 234 -2.13 22.68 -7.32
CA PHE A 234 -2.52 21.29 -7.31
C PHE A 234 -1.55 20.41 -8.12
N ASP A 235 -0.98 20.93 -9.20
CA ASP A 235 0.08 20.24 -9.96
C ASP A 235 1.32 19.92 -9.08
N GLN A 236 1.77 20.87 -8.25
CA GLN A 236 2.86 20.62 -7.30
C GLN A 236 2.48 19.56 -6.26
N ALA A 237 1.21 19.53 -5.84
CA ALA A 237 0.71 18.50 -4.93
C ALA A 237 0.72 17.13 -5.61
N LEU A 238 0.28 17.03 -6.87
CA LEU A 238 0.32 15.81 -7.68
C LEU A 238 1.75 15.32 -7.91
N ALA A 239 2.72 16.20 -8.13
CA ALA A 239 4.13 15.83 -8.24
C ALA A 239 4.67 15.18 -6.94
N LYS A 240 4.28 15.70 -5.78
CA LYS A 240 4.64 15.11 -4.47
C LYS A 240 3.97 13.74 -4.27
N MET A 241 2.75 13.58 -4.76
CA MET A 241 2.03 12.31 -4.74
C MET A 241 2.72 11.28 -5.63
N ASP A 242 3.07 11.64 -6.86
CA ASP A 242 3.82 10.80 -7.79
C ASP A 242 5.15 10.33 -7.19
N ALA A 243 5.94 11.25 -6.61
CA ALA A 243 7.17 10.91 -5.90
C ALA A 243 6.93 9.94 -4.71
N ARG A 244 5.78 10.04 -4.03
CA ARG A 244 5.40 9.10 -2.97
C ARG A 244 5.03 7.73 -3.53
N PHE A 245 4.31 7.65 -4.64
CA PHE A 245 4.07 6.38 -5.34
C PHE A 245 5.38 5.72 -5.74
N MET A 246 6.28 6.47 -6.39
CA MET A 246 7.60 5.97 -6.80
C MET A 246 8.40 5.41 -5.63
N ARG A 247 8.49 6.14 -4.51
CA ARG A 247 9.17 5.65 -3.30
C ARG A 247 8.55 4.39 -2.72
N VAL A 248 7.22 4.27 -2.73
CA VAL A 248 6.53 3.07 -2.22
C VAL A 248 6.77 1.88 -3.16
N ALA A 249 6.67 2.08 -4.47
CA ALA A 249 6.96 1.04 -5.47
C ALA A 249 8.41 0.56 -5.38
N GLN A 250 9.37 1.49 -5.33
CA GLN A 250 10.79 1.19 -5.22
C GLN A 250 11.09 0.40 -3.94
N ARG A 251 10.56 0.83 -2.79
CA ARG A 251 10.74 0.09 -1.52
C ARG A 251 10.20 -1.33 -1.59
N ARG A 252 9.05 -1.54 -2.22
CA ARG A 252 8.48 -2.88 -2.40
C ARG A 252 9.31 -3.73 -3.34
N ALA A 253 9.79 -3.16 -4.44
CA ALA A 253 10.64 -3.87 -5.40
C ALA A 253 11.99 -4.27 -4.79
N ILE A 254 12.62 -3.37 -4.02
CA ILE A 254 13.86 -3.68 -3.29
C ILE A 254 13.59 -4.79 -2.28
N PHE A 255 12.60 -4.61 -1.40
CA PHE A 255 12.31 -5.59 -0.36
C PHE A 255 11.90 -6.95 -0.95
N GLY A 256 11.04 -6.96 -1.97
CA GLY A 256 10.61 -8.18 -2.64
C GLY A 256 11.74 -8.86 -3.42
N GLY A 257 12.59 -8.10 -4.12
CA GLY A 257 13.77 -8.61 -4.80
C GLY A 257 14.79 -9.21 -3.85
N THR A 258 15.06 -8.55 -2.72
CA THR A 258 15.92 -9.07 -1.64
C THR A 258 15.38 -10.39 -1.08
N MET A 259 14.07 -10.48 -0.80
CA MET A 259 13.46 -11.73 -0.35
C MET A 259 13.59 -12.85 -1.38
N ILE A 260 13.40 -12.56 -2.68
CA ILE A 260 13.58 -13.56 -3.74
C ILE A 260 15.04 -14.04 -3.78
N GLY A 261 16.00 -13.12 -3.79
CA GLY A 261 17.43 -13.47 -3.85
C GLY A 261 17.86 -14.35 -2.67
N PHE A 262 17.52 -13.94 -1.44
CA PHE A 262 17.80 -14.75 -0.26
C PHE A 262 17.06 -16.08 -0.26
N GLY A 263 15.79 -16.09 -0.68
CA GLY A 263 15.01 -17.30 -0.75
C GLY A 263 15.60 -18.32 -1.73
N VAL A 264 16.15 -17.87 -2.86
CA VAL A 264 16.86 -18.72 -3.83
C VAL A 264 18.13 -19.29 -3.20
N VAL A 265 19.01 -18.46 -2.60
CA VAL A 265 20.24 -18.92 -1.96
C VAL A 265 19.95 -19.96 -0.89
N LEU A 266 19.02 -19.64 0.02
CA LEU A 266 18.65 -20.51 1.12
C LEU A 266 18.11 -21.85 0.61
N LEU A 267 17.23 -21.81 -0.40
CA LEU A 267 16.65 -23.02 -0.98
C LEU A 267 17.72 -23.85 -1.69
N THR A 268 18.67 -23.24 -2.41
CA THR A 268 19.77 -23.98 -3.06
C THR A 268 20.69 -24.66 -2.05
N GLU A 269 20.90 -24.07 -0.88
CA GLU A 269 21.71 -24.66 0.19
C GLU A 269 20.95 -25.75 0.96
N SER A 270 19.68 -25.51 1.29
CA SER A 270 18.93 -26.38 2.21
C SER A 270 18.18 -27.52 1.53
N LEU A 271 17.79 -27.37 0.26
CA LEU A 271 16.94 -28.34 -0.44
C LEU A 271 17.65 -29.69 -0.67
N PRO A 272 18.93 -29.75 -1.10
CA PRO A 272 19.65 -31.02 -1.17
C PRO A 272 19.75 -31.73 0.19
N GLU A 273 20.03 -30.97 1.25
CA GLU A 273 20.12 -31.53 2.61
C GLU A 273 18.74 -32.02 3.10
N THR A 274 17.67 -31.27 2.81
CA THR A 274 16.29 -31.67 3.14
C THR A 274 15.94 -32.96 2.43
N TRP A 275 16.24 -33.06 1.14
CA TRP A 275 15.95 -34.24 0.34
C TRP A 275 16.73 -35.46 0.84
N ALA A 276 18.02 -35.32 1.11
CA ALA A 276 18.84 -36.38 1.69
C ALA A 276 18.31 -36.82 3.07
N ALA A 277 17.87 -35.89 3.91
CA ALA A 277 17.28 -36.21 5.20
C ALA A 277 15.96 -36.99 5.07
N VAL A 278 15.09 -36.63 4.12
CA VAL A 278 13.85 -37.37 3.82
C VAL A 278 14.15 -38.78 3.32
N GLN A 279 15.12 -38.94 2.42
CA GLN A 279 15.54 -40.25 1.93
C GLN A 279 16.09 -41.12 3.07
N GLY A 280 16.89 -40.53 3.98
CA GLY A 280 17.42 -41.22 5.15
C GLY A 280 16.34 -41.71 6.14
N LEU A 281 15.16 -41.07 6.18
CA LEU A 281 14.03 -41.59 6.98
C LEU A 281 13.44 -42.89 6.44
N SER A 282 13.66 -43.17 5.15
CA SER A 282 13.13 -44.34 4.48
C SER A 282 14.10 -45.52 4.49
N ASP A 283 15.34 -45.32 4.96
CA ASP A 283 16.34 -46.36 5.10
C ASP A 283 16.15 -47.10 6.44
N PRO A 284 15.71 -48.37 6.45
CA PRO A 284 15.50 -49.12 7.69
C PRO A 284 16.81 -49.42 8.44
N ASN A 285 17.97 -49.24 7.80
CA ASN A 285 19.28 -49.54 8.38
C ASN A 285 19.96 -48.32 9.03
N GLN A 286 19.35 -47.13 8.98
CA GLN A 286 19.89 -45.92 9.61
C GLN A 286 18.89 -45.31 10.59
N PRO A 287 19.34 -44.87 11.79
CA PRO A 287 18.47 -44.15 12.70
C PRO A 287 18.05 -42.81 12.08
N ALA A 288 16.74 -42.55 12.07
CA ALA A 288 16.15 -41.34 11.53
C ALA A 288 16.70 -40.07 12.21
N ASP A 289 17.41 -39.22 11.46
CA ASP A 289 17.88 -37.91 11.93
C ASP A 289 16.82 -36.83 11.73
N TRP A 290 15.80 -36.87 12.59
CA TRP A 290 14.72 -35.89 12.64
C TRP A 290 15.20 -34.46 12.88
N SER A 291 16.35 -34.28 13.54
CA SER A 291 16.92 -32.97 13.84
C SER A 291 17.49 -32.30 12.59
N ARG A 292 18.15 -33.09 11.73
CA ARG A 292 18.64 -32.64 10.44
C ARG A 292 17.49 -32.35 9.47
N LEU A 293 16.48 -33.21 9.41
CA LEU A 293 15.28 -32.93 8.62
C LEU A 293 14.57 -31.66 9.11
N GLY A 294 14.42 -31.50 10.42
CA GLY A 294 13.77 -30.33 11.02
C GLY A 294 14.49 -29.03 10.69
N SER A 295 15.82 -29.01 10.80
CA SER A 295 16.64 -27.84 10.43
C SER A 295 16.59 -27.55 8.93
N ALA A 296 16.99 -28.50 8.09
CA ALA A 296 17.07 -28.30 6.64
C ALA A 296 15.68 -28.00 6.02
N GLY A 297 14.65 -28.70 6.48
CA GLY A 297 13.26 -28.47 6.07
C GLY A 297 12.77 -27.08 6.46
N SER A 298 13.13 -26.58 7.65
CA SER A 298 12.77 -25.23 8.08
C SER A 298 13.39 -24.15 7.20
N TYR A 299 14.66 -24.30 6.83
CA TYR A 299 15.32 -23.40 5.87
C TYR A 299 14.71 -23.49 4.47
N SER A 300 14.37 -24.69 3.99
CA SER A 300 13.72 -24.87 2.68
C SER A 300 12.35 -24.21 2.63
N VAL A 301 11.54 -24.38 3.68
CA VAL A 301 10.23 -23.73 3.81
C VAL A 301 10.39 -22.21 3.89
N ALA A 302 11.37 -21.72 4.64
CA ALA A 302 11.68 -20.30 4.70
C ALA A 302 12.07 -19.74 3.32
N GLY A 303 12.94 -20.44 2.58
CA GLY A 303 13.43 -20.00 1.28
C GLY A 303 12.31 -19.93 0.24
N ALA A 304 11.52 -21.00 0.14
CA ALA A 304 10.35 -21.04 -0.73
C ALA A 304 9.32 -19.95 -0.35
N GLY A 305 9.05 -19.79 0.94
CA GLY A 305 8.15 -18.76 1.46
C GLY A 305 8.60 -17.34 1.10
N MET A 306 9.91 -17.08 1.13
CA MET A 306 10.47 -15.78 0.76
C MET A 306 10.37 -15.49 -0.72
N ILE A 307 10.65 -16.47 -1.59
CA ILE A 307 10.50 -16.31 -3.04
C ILE A 307 9.05 -15.95 -3.37
N VAL A 308 8.10 -16.70 -2.83
CA VAL A 308 6.67 -16.51 -3.07
C VAL A 308 6.20 -15.17 -2.51
N SER A 309 6.62 -14.80 -1.30
CA SER A 309 6.25 -13.53 -0.66
C SER A 309 6.88 -12.32 -1.33
N GLY A 310 8.16 -12.40 -1.69
CA GLY A 310 8.88 -11.36 -2.40
C GLY A 310 8.31 -11.13 -3.80
N SER A 311 7.93 -12.21 -4.50
CA SER A 311 7.23 -12.14 -5.78
C SER A 311 5.89 -11.43 -5.65
N ALA A 312 5.09 -11.78 -4.64
CA ALA A 312 3.81 -11.13 -4.40
C ALA A 312 3.98 -9.61 -4.18
N LEU A 313 4.98 -9.17 -3.41
CA LEU A 313 5.24 -7.75 -3.16
C LEU A 313 5.73 -7.00 -4.41
N SER A 314 6.62 -7.62 -5.18
CA SER A 314 7.22 -7.03 -6.39
C SER A 314 6.21 -6.91 -7.54
N PHE A 315 5.34 -7.92 -7.73
CA PHE A 315 4.39 -7.95 -8.84
C PHE A 315 3.01 -7.37 -8.51
N ALA A 316 2.67 -7.17 -7.23
CA ALA A 316 1.39 -6.59 -6.81
C ALA A 316 0.94 -5.36 -7.64
N PRO A 317 1.80 -4.38 -7.99
CA PRO A 317 1.35 -3.19 -8.73
C PRO A 317 0.82 -3.45 -10.16
N ARG A 318 1.08 -4.64 -10.73
CA ARG A 318 0.58 -5.02 -12.06
C ARG A 318 -0.89 -5.43 -12.07
N PHE A 319 -1.45 -5.74 -10.91
CA PHE A 319 -2.79 -6.26 -10.78
C PHE A 319 -3.83 -5.18 -10.46
N ALA A 320 -5.11 -5.54 -10.65
CA ALA A 320 -6.23 -4.72 -10.22
C ALA A 320 -6.23 -4.52 -8.69
N GLU A 321 -6.90 -3.47 -8.22
CA GLU A 321 -6.86 -2.98 -6.84
C GLU A 321 -7.08 -4.07 -5.78
N ALA A 322 -8.13 -4.88 -5.94
CA ALA A 322 -8.49 -5.93 -4.98
C ALA A 322 -7.39 -6.99 -4.87
N THR A 323 -6.85 -7.43 -6.02
CA THR A 323 -5.76 -8.40 -6.09
C THR A 323 -4.46 -7.81 -5.55
N GLN A 324 -4.15 -6.55 -5.85
CA GLN A 324 -2.99 -5.85 -5.31
C GLN A 324 -3.03 -5.84 -3.77
N GLY A 325 -4.18 -5.54 -3.17
CA GLY A 325 -4.35 -5.56 -1.71
C GLY A 325 -4.13 -6.95 -1.11
N ARG A 326 -4.67 -8.01 -1.75
CA ARG A 326 -4.47 -9.41 -1.34
C ARG A 326 -3.01 -9.84 -1.44
N LEU A 327 -2.35 -9.54 -2.56
CA LEU A 327 -0.93 -9.87 -2.77
C LEU A 327 -0.03 -9.14 -1.77
N TYR A 328 -0.34 -7.90 -1.43
CA TYR A 328 0.39 -7.16 -0.40
C TYR A 328 0.21 -7.80 0.98
N ALA A 329 -1.02 -8.13 1.37
CA ALA A 329 -1.30 -8.80 2.63
C ALA A 329 -0.63 -10.19 2.71
N PHE A 330 -0.72 -10.97 1.63
CA PHE A 330 -0.10 -12.27 1.50
C PHE A 330 1.43 -12.17 1.58
N GLY A 331 2.07 -11.28 0.81
CA GLY A 331 3.52 -11.12 0.84
C GLY A 331 4.04 -10.67 2.21
N LYS A 332 3.26 -9.87 2.95
CA LYS A 332 3.60 -9.50 4.33
C LYS A 332 3.49 -10.68 5.29
N LEU A 333 2.39 -11.44 5.23
CA LEU A 333 2.16 -12.61 6.10
C LEU A 333 3.13 -13.75 5.80
N GLY A 334 3.30 -14.08 4.53
CA GLY A 334 4.24 -15.10 4.08
C GLY A 334 5.69 -14.74 4.42
N GLY A 335 6.06 -13.45 4.32
CA GLY A 335 7.37 -12.99 4.79
C GLY A 335 7.57 -13.19 6.29
N ALA A 336 6.56 -12.88 7.10
CA ALA A 336 6.61 -13.12 8.55
C ALA A 336 6.69 -14.62 8.89
N PHE A 337 5.95 -15.46 8.17
CA PHE A 337 6.03 -16.92 8.34
C PHE A 337 7.40 -17.47 7.95
N SER A 338 7.98 -16.98 6.86
CA SER A 338 9.31 -17.41 6.39
C SER A 338 10.41 -17.06 7.39
N VAL A 339 10.30 -15.91 8.04
CA VAL A 339 11.17 -15.49 9.16
C VAL A 339 11.00 -16.43 10.36
N ALA A 340 9.77 -16.82 10.69
CA ALA A 340 9.55 -17.75 11.80
C ALA A 340 10.16 -19.13 11.50
N ALA A 341 10.02 -19.61 10.26
CA ALA A 341 10.67 -20.84 9.80
C ALA A 341 12.20 -20.75 9.86
N LEU A 342 12.80 -19.62 9.47
CA LEU A 342 14.24 -19.38 9.69
C LEU A 342 14.62 -19.50 11.16
N GLY A 343 13.87 -18.85 12.05
CA GLY A 343 14.13 -18.89 13.49
C GLY A 343 14.06 -20.31 14.07
N ALA A 344 13.11 -21.13 13.59
CA ALA A 344 13.02 -22.53 13.95
C ALA A 344 14.24 -23.33 13.47
N GLY A 345 14.69 -23.12 12.22
CA GLY A 345 15.89 -23.75 11.67
C GLY A 345 17.13 -23.46 12.53
N VAL A 346 17.36 -22.19 12.88
CA VAL A 346 18.51 -21.80 13.72
C VAL A 346 18.41 -22.39 15.13
N ALA A 347 17.21 -22.42 15.73
CA ALA A 347 17.03 -23.02 17.05
C ALA A 347 17.35 -24.53 17.05
N ILE A 348 16.98 -25.24 15.98
CA ILE A 348 17.31 -26.65 15.80
C ILE A 348 18.82 -26.83 15.59
N ASP A 349 19.48 -25.98 14.80
CA ASP A 349 20.93 -26.02 14.63
C ASP A 349 21.69 -25.77 15.95
N ILE A 350 21.22 -24.87 16.81
CA ILE A 350 21.83 -24.69 18.16
C ILE A 350 21.75 -25.99 18.96
N SER A 351 20.63 -26.71 18.89
CA SER A 351 20.49 -28.01 19.54
C SER A 351 21.45 -29.05 18.94
N ARG A 352 21.56 -29.11 17.61
CA ARG A 352 22.50 -30.00 16.89
C ARG A 352 23.94 -29.70 17.26
N TYR A 353 24.32 -28.42 17.38
CA TYR A 353 25.65 -28.01 17.82
C TYR A 353 25.94 -28.46 19.25
N ARG A 354 25.01 -28.25 20.19
CA ARG A 354 25.15 -28.68 21.60
C ARG A 354 25.34 -30.20 21.73
N ASN A 355 24.74 -30.96 20.83
CA ASN A 355 24.87 -32.41 20.78
C ASN A 355 26.06 -32.90 19.95
N GLY A 356 26.94 -32.00 19.49
CA GLY A 356 28.12 -32.33 18.69
C GLY A 356 27.84 -32.75 17.24
N ALA A 357 26.60 -32.61 16.77
CA ALA A 357 26.18 -33.05 15.44
C ALA A 357 26.58 -32.08 14.32
N ILE A 358 26.88 -30.82 14.64
CA ILE A 358 27.43 -29.82 13.70
C ILE A 358 28.56 -29.04 14.38
N SER A 359 29.49 -28.49 13.59
CA SER A 359 30.57 -27.65 14.10
C SER A 359 30.08 -26.24 14.44
N ALA A 360 30.85 -25.51 15.24
CA ALA A 360 30.59 -24.08 15.53
C ALA A 360 30.62 -23.24 14.24
N GLU A 361 31.54 -23.55 13.34
CA GLU A 361 31.65 -22.89 12.04
C GLU A 361 30.38 -23.10 11.19
N GLU A 362 29.87 -24.33 11.14
CA GLU A 362 28.63 -24.66 10.42
C GLU A 362 27.42 -23.93 11.02
N LEU A 363 27.31 -23.91 12.36
CA LEU A 363 26.26 -23.19 13.06
C LEU A 363 26.30 -21.69 12.72
N TRP A 364 27.48 -21.06 12.80
CA TRP A 364 27.62 -19.63 12.54
C TRP A 364 27.36 -19.28 11.09
N ARG A 365 27.78 -20.12 10.14
CA ARG A 365 27.48 -19.93 8.71
C ARG A 365 25.97 -19.94 8.46
N ARG A 366 25.24 -20.89 9.04
CA ARG A 366 23.77 -20.99 8.89
C ARG A 366 23.03 -19.84 9.59
N ALA A 367 23.47 -19.48 10.80
CA ALA A 367 22.93 -18.33 11.53
C ALA A 367 23.19 -17.00 10.80
N ALA A 368 24.39 -16.83 10.24
CA ALA A 368 24.76 -15.71 9.38
C ALA A 368 23.84 -15.57 8.16
N ASN A 369 23.62 -16.68 7.44
CA ASN A 369 22.71 -16.73 6.30
C ASN A 369 21.28 -16.36 6.74
N ALA A 370 20.78 -16.90 7.85
CA ALA A 370 19.45 -16.57 8.38
C ALA A 370 19.31 -15.11 8.86
N SER A 371 20.36 -14.55 9.48
CA SER A 371 20.38 -13.16 9.96
C SER A 371 20.38 -12.15 8.81
N SER A 372 21.03 -12.47 7.69
CA SER A 372 21.09 -11.60 6.51
C SER A 372 19.70 -11.37 5.87
N VAL A 373 18.81 -12.37 5.95
CA VAL A 373 17.43 -12.29 5.42
C VAL A 373 16.48 -11.52 6.33
N ALA A 374 16.77 -11.48 7.64
CA ALA A 374 15.93 -10.80 8.62
C ALA A 374 16.08 -9.27 8.60
N ALA A 375 16.79 -8.70 7.62
CA ALA A 375 17.25 -7.31 7.59
C ALA A 375 16.17 -6.18 7.60
N GLY A 376 14.89 -6.50 7.80
CA GLY A 376 13.88 -5.52 8.21
C GLY A 376 13.95 -5.27 9.72
N GLY A 377 14.14 -4.02 10.17
CA GLY A 377 14.53 -3.68 11.55
C GLY A 377 13.81 -4.40 12.71
N THR A 378 12.50 -4.64 12.64
CA THR A 378 11.77 -5.38 13.70
C THR A 378 11.95 -6.89 13.63
N THR A 379 12.18 -7.41 12.43
CA THR A 379 12.32 -8.83 12.12
C THR A 379 13.73 -9.31 12.45
N GLY A 380 14.76 -8.50 12.12
CA GLY A 380 16.15 -8.75 12.47
C GLY A 380 16.37 -8.67 13.97
N ALA A 381 15.61 -7.80 14.65
CA ALA A 381 15.64 -7.72 16.09
C ALA A 381 14.97 -8.92 16.77
N TRP A 382 13.88 -9.44 16.21
CA TRP A 382 13.27 -10.65 16.73
C TRP A 382 14.19 -11.86 16.54
N LEU A 383 14.72 -12.07 15.33
CA LEU A 383 15.60 -13.20 15.01
C LEU A 383 16.93 -13.13 15.78
N GLY A 384 17.61 -11.98 15.79
CA GLY A 384 18.84 -11.80 16.56
C GLY A 384 18.62 -11.98 18.07
N GLY A 385 17.45 -11.58 18.57
CA GLY A 385 17.07 -11.79 19.96
C GLY A 385 16.75 -13.24 20.28
N SER A 386 16.05 -13.95 19.40
CA SER A 386 15.75 -15.38 19.54
C SER A 386 17.01 -16.23 19.46
N ILE A 387 17.91 -15.97 18.51
CA ILE A 387 19.20 -16.66 18.37
C ILE A 387 20.02 -16.47 19.64
N THR A 388 20.13 -15.23 20.13
CA THR A 388 20.93 -14.95 21.32
C THR A 388 20.27 -15.46 22.60
N ALA A 389 18.94 -15.42 22.71
CA ALA A 389 18.20 -16.02 23.83
C ALA A 389 18.43 -17.53 23.92
N VAL A 390 18.34 -18.24 22.79
CA VAL A 390 18.49 -19.70 22.76
C VAL A 390 19.95 -20.09 22.98
N ALA A 391 20.91 -19.37 22.39
CA ALA A 391 22.33 -19.63 22.55
C ALA A 391 22.82 -19.37 23.99
N THR A 392 22.40 -18.27 24.62
CA THR A 392 22.95 -17.81 25.91
C THR A 392 22.06 -18.09 27.12
N ALA A 393 20.78 -18.46 26.91
CA ALA A 393 19.75 -18.52 27.95
C ALA A 393 19.63 -17.24 28.79
N ASN A 394 20.14 -16.10 28.29
CA ASN A 394 20.23 -14.85 29.03
C ASN A 394 19.33 -13.78 28.35
N PRO A 395 18.28 -13.28 29.03
CA PRO A 395 17.36 -12.31 28.47
C PRO A 395 17.98 -10.94 28.17
N ALA A 396 19.05 -10.55 28.88
CA ALA A 396 19.77 -9.30 28.60
C ALA A 396 20.60 -9.40 27.32
N LEU A 397 21.22 -10.57 27.08
CA LEU A 397 21.92 -10.84 25.84
C LEU A 397 20.96 -11.07 24.68
N ALA A 398 19.78 -11.66 24.92
CA ALA A 398 18.69 -11.70 23.95
C ALA A 398 18.27 -10.30 23.49
N ALA A 399 18.11 -9.36 24.42
CA ALA A 399 17.81 -7.97 24.08
C ALA A 399 18.96 -7.33 23.27
N ALA A 400 20.22 -7.58 23.64
CA ALA A 400 21.38 -7.10 22.89
C ALA A 400 21.49 -7.71 21.49
N GLY A 401 21.23 -9.01 21.35
CA GLY A 401 21.18 -9.72 20.08
C GLY A 401 20.05 -9.23 19.18
N GLY A 402 18.91 -8.85 19.77
CA GLY A 402 17.83 -8.20 19.03
C GLY A 402 18.19 -6.78 18.61
N ILE A 403 18.85 -6.01 19.46
CA ILE A 403 19.34 -4.68 19.06
C ILE A 403 20.38 -4.80 17.94
N ALA A 404 21.33 -5.73 18.05
CA ALA A 404 22.36 -6.00 17.06
C ALA A 404 21.77 -6.51 15.73
N GLY A 405 20.84 -7.48 15.78
CA GLY A 405 20.15 -7.98 14.59
C GLY A 405 19.26 -6.92 13.92
N GLY A 406 18.66 -6.02 14.71
CA GLY A 406 17.93 -4.86 14.21
C GLY A 406 18.84 -3.82 13.53
N LEU A 407 20.02 -3.55 14.10
CA LEU A 407 21.03 -2.61 13.58
C LEU A 407 21.77 -3.15 12.35
N LEU A 408 22.12 -4.43 12.33
CA LEU A 408 22.68 -5.09 11.15
C LEU A 408 21.65 -5.08 10.02
N GLY A 409 20.38 -5.38 10.33
CA GLY A 409 19.31 -5.32 9.35
C GLY A 409 19.13 -3.94 8.72
N THR A 410 19.10 -2.88 9.53
CA THR A 410 19.03 -1.51 9.01
C THR A 410 20.27 -1.12 8.22
N SER A 411 21.46 -1.59 8.59
CA SER A 411 22.71 -1.34 7.86
C SER A 411 22.71 -1.97 6.46
N ILE A 412 22.28 -3.22 6.34
CA ILE A 412 22.24 -4.00 5.10
C ILE A 412 21.22 -3.40 4.11
N MET A 413 20.06 -2.99 4.61
CA MET A 413 19.06 -2.27 3.79
C MET A 413 19.54 -0.89 3.31
N THR A 414 20.54 -0.30 3.97
CA THR A 414 21.10 1.01 3.61
C THR A 414 22.28 0.91 2.65
N TYR A 415 22.96 -0.24 2.59
CA TYR A 415 24.15 -0.45 1.75
C TYR A 415 24.10 -1.83 1.07
N ALA A 416 23.68 -1.85 -0.19
CA ALA A 416 23.80 -3.01 -1.08
C ALA A 416 25.26 -3.20 -1.56
N GLY A 417 26.21 -3.37 -0.63
CA GLY A 417 27.63 -3.57 -0.93
C GLY A 417 28.26 -4.59 0.02
N GLY A 418 28.61 -5.77 -0.51
CA GLY A 418 29.03 -6.96 0.24
C GLY A 418 30.29 -6.83 1.12
N VAL A 419 31.11 -5.79 0.94
CA VAL A 419 32.42 -5.67 1.62
C VAL A 419 32.31 -5.24 3.10
N ILE A 420 31.27 -4.47 3.47
CA ILE A 420 31.05 -4.08 4.88
C ILE A 420 30.33 -5.19 5.67
N LEU A 421 29.66 -6.10 4.95
CA LEU A 421 28.93 -7.23 5.54
C LEU A 421 29.92 -8.19 6.24
N ASP A 422 30.97 -8.60 5.53
CA ASP A 422 31.96 -9.55 6.04
C ASP A 422 32.65 -9.02 7.30
N GLN A 423 33.15 -7.77 7.28
CA GLN A 423 33.84 -7.18 8.43
C GLN A 423 32.95 -7.04 9.67
N LYS A 424 31.67 -6.66 9.50
CA LYS A 424 30.75 -6.53 10.64
C LYS A 424 30.28 -7.89 11.16
N MET A 425 30.16 -8.89 10.29
CA MET A 425 29.79 -10.25 10.67
C MET A 425 30.93 -10.97 11.37
N GLU A 426 32.17 -10.73 10.96
CA GLU A 426 33.35 -11.30 11.60
C GLU A 426 33.61 -10.70 12.98
N ALA A 427 33.44 -9.38 13.13
CA ALA A 427 33.48 -8.73 14.44
C ALA A 427 32.33 -9.15 15.37
N ALA A 428 31.14 -9.43 14.82
CA ALA A 428 30.02 -9.97 15.60
C ALA A 428 30.26 -11.43 15.98
N ARG A 429 30.78 -12.26 15.07
CA ARG A 429 31.18 -13.65 15.31
C ARG A 429 32.17 -13.73 16.47
N GLN A 430 33.25 -12.95 16.45
CA GLN A 430 34.25 -12.93 17.52
C GLN A 430 33.65 -12.55 18.89
N ARG A 431 32.82 -11.50 18.96
CA ARG A 431 32.18 -11.08 20.22
C ARG A 431 31.19 -12.12 20.74
N HIS A 432 30.44 -12.74 19.85
CA HIS A 432 29.47 -13.76 20.24
C HIS A 432 30.14 -15.09 20.59
N ASP A 433 31.21 -15.49 19.91
CA ASP A 433 32.03 -16.66 20.27
C ASP A 433 32.67 -16.48 21.65
N GLN A 434 33.17 -15.27 21.94
CA GLN A 434 33.74 -14.95 23.25
C GLN A 434 32.67 -14.98 24.35
N ALA A 435 31.52 -14.32 24.14
CA ALA A 435 30.42 -14.32 25.11
C ALA A 435 29.78 -15.72 25.29
N PHE A 436 29.68 -16.50 24.19
CA PHE A 436 29.16 -17.85 24.22
C PHE A 436 30.12 -18.80 24.94
N GLY A 437 31.41 -18.77 24.58
CA GLY A 437 32.48 -19.50 25.25
C GLY A 437 32.49 -19.22 26.75
N GLU A 438 32.55 -17.95 27.15
CA GLU A 438 32.49 -17.55 28.57
C GLU A 438 31.24 -18.08 29.29
N SER A 439 30.08 -18.06 28.65
CA SER A 439 28.84 -18.55 29.25
C SER A 439 28.82 -20.07 29.43
N VAL A 440 29.41 -20.82 28.50
CA VAL A 440 29.53 -22.28 28.55
C VAL A 440 30.58 -22.70 29.58
N TYR A 441 31.77 -22.08 29.56
CA TYR A 441 32.83 -22.35 30.54
C TYR A 441 32.37 -22.06 31.97
N ARG A 442 31.68 -20.93 32.19
CA ARG A 442 31.17 -20.53 33.51
C ARG A 442 30.04 -21.43 34.03
N ARG A 443 29.23 -22.02 33.15
CA ARG A 443 28.11 -22.90 33.54
C ARG A 443 28.55 -24.34 33.86
N TYR A 444 29.65 -24.79 33.28
CA TYR A 444 30.14 -26.16 33.44
C TYR A 444 31.47 -26.28 34.21
N GLY A 445 32.00 -25.18 34.76
CA GLY A 445 33.21 -25.18 35.58
C GLY A 445 34.50 -25.57 34.84
N LEU A 446 34.51 -25.40 33.51
CA LEU A 446 35.64 -25.73 32.65
C LEU A 446 36.55 -24.49 32.49
N ALA A 447 37.87 -24.66 32.60
CA ALA A 447 38.82 -23.57 32.42
C ALA A 447 38.76 -23.01 30.98
N SER A 448 38.69 -21.69 30.82
CA SER A 448 38.64 -21.05 29.50
C SER A 448 40.00 -21.22 28.79
N THR A 449 40.00 -21.83 27.60
CA THR A 449 41.20 -21.96 26.76
C THR A 449 41.31 -20.88 25.68
N LEU A 450 40.43 -19.86 25.70
CA LEU A 450 40.50 -18.74 24.77
C LEU A 450 41.54 -17.71 25.27
N PRO A 451 42.48 -17.27 24.43
CA PRO A 451 43.44 -16.24 24.80
C PRO A 451 42.74 -14.91 25.06
N ASP A 452 43.12 -14.25 26.16
CA ASP A 452 42.64 -12.91 26.53
C ASP A 452 42.99 -11.90 25.43
N ALA A 453 41.98 -11.33 24.79
CA ALA A 453 42.13 -10.30 23.76
C ALA A 453 42.29 -8.89 24.37
N SER A 454 43.10 -8.77 25.43
CA SER A 454 43.51 -7.47 25.99
C SER A 454 45.03 -7.30 25.92
N THR A 455 45.54 -7.22 24.68
CA THR A 455 46.77 -6.48 24.29
C THR A 455 46.64 -6.04 22.85
#